data_AF-A0A6L5I1R0-F1
#
_entry.id   AF-A0A6L5I1R0-F1
#
_cell.length_a   1.000
_cell.length_b   1.000
_cell.length_c   1.000
_cell.angle_alpha   90.00
_cell.angle_beta   90.00
_cell.angle_gamma   90.00
#
_symmetry.space_group_name_H-M   'P 1'
#
loop_
_entity.id
_entity.type
_entity.pdbx_description
1 polymer ?
#
loop_
_entity_poly.entity_id
_entity_poly.type
_entity_poly.pdbx_seq_one_letter_code
_entity_poly.pdbx_strand_id
1 'polypeptide(L)'
;MATNEELAAAQRAIVAALAQHASHNYRASSAVVNRINAEIDRLTRELALELGERLEPLSAAEVQAFLSGKYTTSSLKALKAALDGWAVALNQSIQAEWFVSATALAGYEAAYASNLMAKAFVGIAESGVTAAQAYNAAMAQPVLGQLVKSMLSSIAESTKVRVYASIRQGISSGQTNAEVIRALRGTQALKHQDGLLQITKNDASKVVRTARNHVANVAYQQTYQALGVQFVIWCSTLDGRTSFVCASRDGMRYRIDEPHPVPPAHPNCRSVLAPSFLDELIGNRPFVRALKVRGGYRINEEGNREARPASFRSIGDMTKKQREKAGLEVGQVSANTSYAKWFGDQDAAFQREWLGPARYDLYKKGGYSLERFVDPQGKQYNLDQLRARDEETFKQVFGE
;
A
#
# COMPACT_ATOMS: atom_id res chain seq x y z
N MET A 1 -4.21 40.01 -8.57
CA MET A 1 -3.98 38.65 -9.12
C MET A 1 -2.49 38.38 -9.05
N ALA A 2 -2.08 37.19 -8.58
CA ALA A 2 -0.68 36.83 -8.52
C ALA A 2 -0.07 36.73 -9.92
N THR A 3 1.19 37.13 -10.07
CA THR A 3 1.97 36.99 -11.31
C THR A 3 2.29 35.52 -11.59
N ASN A 4 2.57 35.18 -12.85
CA ASN A 4 3.00 33.82 -13.21
C ASN A 4 4.27 33.37 -12.45
N GLU A 5 5.16 34.30 -12.12
CA GLU A 5 6.37 34.00 -11.35
C GLU A 5 6.04 33.65 -9.89
N GLU A 6 5.13 34.39 -9.26
CA GLU A 6 4.63 34.10 -7.91
C GLU A 6 3.86 32.77 -7.87
N LEU A 7 3.00 32.51 -8.86
CA LEU A 7 2.28 31.24 -9.01
C LEU A 7 3.26 30.07 -9.17
N ALA A 8 4.31 30.25 -9.97
CA ALA A 8 5.35 29.25 -10.12
C ALA A 8 6.07 29.00 -8.80
N ALA A 9 6.54 30.05 -8.13
CA ALA A 9 7.23 29.94 -6.84
C ALA A 9 6.37 29.24 -5.76
N ALA A 10 5.09 29.59 -5.68
CA ALA A 10 4.13 28.96 -4.78
C ALA A 10 3.98 27.46 -5.10
N GLN A 11 3.73 27.12 -6.37
CA GLN A 11 3.59 25.72 -6.78
C GLN A 11 4.86 24.91 -6.48
N ARG A 12 6.05 25.49 -6.71
CA ARG A 12 7.35 24.88 -6.36
C ARG A 12 7.43 24.49 -4.89
N ALA A 13 7.13 25.43 -4.01
CA ALA A 13 7.19 25.22 -2.57
C ALA A 13 6.17 24.17 -2.11
N ILE A 14 4.95 24.24 -2.63
CA ILE A 14 3.86 23.33 -2.28
C ILE A 14 4.18 21.89 -2.71
N VAL A 15 4.57 21.68 -3.97
CA VAL A 15 4.87 20.33 -4.50
C VAL A 15 6.04 19.70 -3.74
N ALA A 16 7.11 20.45 -3.47
CA ALA A 16 8.26 19.95 -2.72
C ALA A 16 7.88 19.55 -1.29
N ALA A 17 7.11 20.39 -0.59
CA ALA A 17 6.62 20.12 0.76
C ALA A 17 5.70 18.89 0.80
N LEU A 18 4.75 18.78 -0.13
CA LEU A 18 3.85 17.63 -0.23
C LEU A 18 4.59 16.33 -0.54
N ALA A 19 5.60 16.35 -1.42
CA ALA A 19 6.39 15.16 -1.73
C ALA A 19 7.16 14.65 -0.50
N GLN A 20 7.79 15.56 0.26
CA GLN A 20 8.44 15.21 1.52
C GLN A 20 7.43 14.68 2.54
N HIS A 21 6.31 15.40 2.70
CA HIS A 21 5.25 15.06 3.64
C HIS A 21 4.62 13.70 3.36
N ALA A 22 4.35 13.36 2.10
CA ALA A 22 3.84 12.06 1.69
C ALA A 22 4.75 10.90 2.13
N SER A 23 6.08 11.09 2.05
CA SER A 23 7.06 10.12 2.55
C SER A 23 6.97 9.96 4.07
N HIS A 24 6.86 11.06 4.82
CA HIS A 24 6.67 11.02 6.27
C HIS A 24 5.34 10.38 6.66
N ASN A 25 4.25 10.68 5.94
CA ASN A 25 2.93 10.10 6.19
C ASN A 25 2.92 8.58 5.91
N TYR A 26 3.63 8.12 4.87
CA TYR A 26 3.82 6.69 4.63
C TYR A 26 4.58 6.02 5.79
N ARG A 27 5.59 6.69 6.38
CA ARG A 27 6.28 6.18 7.59
C ARG A 27 5.39 6.20 8.82
N ALA A 28 4.61 7.26 9.02
CA ALA A 28 3.64 7.38 10.11
C ALA A 28 2.57 6.27 10.05
N SER A 29 2.23 5.78 8.85
CA SER A 29 1.35 4.62 8.68
C SER A 29 1.87 3.38 9.41
N SER A 30 3.19 3.23 9.56
CA SER A 30 3.79 2.10 10.28
C SER A 30 3.37 2.06 11.74
N ALA A 31 3.18 3.21 12.40
CA ALA A 31 2.74 3.25 13.80
C ALA A 31 1.33 2.66 13.96
N VAL A 32 0.40 3.04 13.07
CA VAL A 32 -0.97 2.50 13.05
C VAL A 32 -0.96 1.00 12.76
N VAL A 33 -0.19 0.57 11.75
CA VAL A 33 -0.03 -0.85 11.41
C VAL A 33 0.53 -1.64 12.59
N ASN A 34 1.50 -1.08 13.33
CA ASN A 34 2.08 -1.74 14.49
C ASN A 34 1.09 -1.88 15.65
N ARG A 35 0.22 -0.88 15.90
CA ARG A 35 -0.84 -0.98 16.90
C ARG A 35 -1.88 -2.04 16.51
N ILE A 36 -2.30 -2.08 15.25
CA ILE A 36 -3.19 -3.12 14.74
C ILE A 36 -2.53 -4.51 14.86
N ASN A 37 -1.24 -4.62 14.54
CA ASN A 37 -0.51 -5.88 14.70
C ASN A 37 -0.43 -6.32 16.17
N ALA A 38 -0.30 -5.38 17.12
CA ALA A 38 -0.31 -5.70 18.54
C ALA A 38 -1.68 -6.27 18.98
N GLU A 39 -2.79 -5.73 18.47
CA GLU A 39 -4.13 -6.28 18.69
C GLU A 39 -4.30 -7.66 18.05
N ILE A 40 -3.80 -7.85 16.82
CA ILE A 40 -3.78 -9.17 16.17
C ILE A 40 -3.00 -10.17 17.04
N ASP A 41 -1.84 -9.78 17.55
CA ASP A 41 -1.01 -10.64 18.40
C ASP A 41 -1.67 -10.97 19.74
N ARG A 42 -2.33 -9.99 20.37
CA ARG A 42 -3.12 -10.20 21.60
C ARG A 42 -4.24 -11.20 21.35
N LEU A 43 -5.07 -10.94 20.35
CA LEU A 43 -6.20 -11.80 20.00
C LEU A 43 -5.75 -13.19 19.51
N THR A 44 -4.57 -13.31 18.90
CA THR A 44 -4.01 -14.61 18.52
C THR A 44 -3.64 -15.46 19.74
N ARG A 45 -3.12 -14.83 20.80
CA ARG A 45 -2.84 -15.55 22.06
C ARG A 45 -4.13 -16.01 22.75
N GLU A 46 -5.16 -15.17 22.77
CA GLU A 46 -6.47 -15.51 23.32
C GLU A 46 -7.11 -16.67 22.55
N LEU A 47 -7.10 -16.60 21.21
CA LEU A 47 -7.56 -17.70 20.37
C LEU A 47 -6.83 -19.01 20.64
N ALA A 48 -5.51 -18.97 20.80
CA ALA A 48 -4.71 -20.16 21.06
C ALA A 48 -5.11 -20.86 22.38
N LEU A 49 -5.42 -20.08 23.43
CA LEU A 49 -5.90 -20.60 24.71
C LEU A 49 -7.29 -21.23 24.57
N GLU A 50 -8.23 -20.49 23.98
CA GLU A 50 -9.60 -20.96 23.73
C GLU A 50 -9.63 -22.24 22.87
N LEU A 51 -8.74 -22.35 21.88
CA LEU A 51 -8.62 -23.55 21.06
C LEU A 51 -8.08 -24.74 21.84
N GLY A 52 -7.10 -24.54 22.71
CA GLY A 52 -6.55 -25.61 23.55
C GLY A 52 -7.65 -26.24 24.43
N GLU A 53 -8.35 -25.39 25.18
CA GLU A 53 -9.41 -25.81 26.11
C GLU A 53 -10.60 -26.48 25.41
N ARG A 54 -10.92 -26.05 24.18
CA ARG A 54 -12.12 -26.52 23.47
C ARG A 54 -11.88 -27.69 22.53
N LEU A 55 -10.66 -27.88 22.03
CA LEU A 55 -10.33 -29.01 21.16
C LEU A 55 -9.95 -30.25 21.94
N GLU A 56 -9.36 -30.12 23.13
CA GLU A 56 -8.93 -31.25 23.97
C GLU A 56 -10.07 -32.21 24.38
N PRO A 57 -11.24 -31.74 24.84
CA PRO A 57 -12.30 -32.64 25.30
C PRO A 57 -13.20 -33.21 24.18
N LEU A 58 -12.93 -32.92 22.90
CA LEU A 58 -13.81 -33.36 21.81
C LEU A 58 -13.71 -34.88 21.60
N SER A 59 -14.87 -35.53 21.54
CA SER A 59 -14.96 -36.94 21.15
C SER A 59 -14.64 -37.13 19.66
N ALA A 60 -14.28 -38.36 19.25
CA ALA A 60 -14.03 -38.68 17.84
C ALA A 60 -15.25 -38.37 16.94
N ALA A 61 -16.47 -38.59 17.43
CA ALA A 61 -17.69 -38.26 16.71
C ALA A 61 -17.86 -36.73 16.55
N GLU A 62 -17.55 -35.95 17.58
CA GLU A 62 -17.59 -34.49 17.51
C GLU A 62 -16.50 -33.92 16.60
N VAL A 63 -15.32 -34.52 16.59
CA VAL A 63 -14.25 -34.18 15.63
C VAL A 63 -14.75 -34.37 14.20
N GLN A 64 -15.35 -35.52 13.87
CA GLN A 64 -15.89 -35.77 12.52
C GLN A 64 -17.04 -34.81 12.17
N ALA A 65 -17.89 -34.46 13.14
CA ALA A 65 -18.94 -33.46 12.95
C ALA A 65 -18.34 -32.06 12.66
N PHE A 66 -17.31 -31.63 13.40
CA PHE A 66 -16.61 -30.37 13.16
C PHE A 66 -15.98 -30.30 11.76
N LEU A 67 -15.31 -31.38 11.33
CA LEU A 67 -14.72 -31.50 9.99
C LEU A 67 -15.78 -31.37 8.89
N SER A 68 -16.97 -31.92 9.13
CA SER A 68 -18.13 -31.83 8.23
C SER A 68 -18.90 -30.51 8.35
N GLY A 69 -18.44 -29.55 9.14
CA GLY A 69 -19.10 -28.26 9.36
C GLY A 69 -20.40 -28.35 10.16
N LYS A 70 -20.61 -29.42 10.94
CA LYS A 70 -21.78 -29.63 11.80
C LYS A 70 -21.45 -29.19 13.23
N TYR A 71 -22.33 -28.39 13.82
CA TYR A 71 -22.15 -27.81 15.17
C TYR A 71 -23.37 -28.08 16.05
N THR A 72 -23.65 -29.35 16.30
CA THR A 72 -24.89 -29.79 16.95
C THR A 72 -24.77 -29.93 18.47
N THR A 73 -23.62 -30.41 18.96
CA THR A 73 -23.36 -30.60 20.40
C THR A 73 -23.02 -29.28 21.10
N SER A 74 -23.18 -29.24 22.41
CA SER A 74 -22.83 -28.07 23.22
C SER A 74 -21.35 -27.68 23.07
N SER A 75 -20.44 -28.67 23.06
CA SER A 75 -19.00 -28.46 22.87
C SER A 75 -18.69 -27.82 21.52
N LEU A 76 -19.27 -28.34 20.44
CA LEU A 76 -19.05 -27.81 19.08
C LEU A 76 -19.67 -26.43 18.87
N LYS A 77 -20.85 -26.16 19.46
CA LYS A 77 -21.45 -24.83 19.47
C LYS A 77 -20.56 -23.82 20.19
N ALA A 78 -19.98 -24.23 21.32
CA ALA A 78 -19.09 -23.39 22.10
C ALA A 78 -17.77 -23.10 21.35
N LEU A 79 -17.17 -24.10 20.70
CA LEU A 79 -16.00 -23.91 19.82
C LEU A 79 -16.30 -22.95 18.66
N LYS A 80 -17.43 -23.13 17.98
CA LYS A 80 -17.86 -22.22 16.91
C LYS A 80 -18.05 -20.79 17.43
N ALA A 81 -18.70 -20.64 18.59
CA ALA A 81 -18.93 -19.35 19.21
C ALA A 81 -17.61 -18.65 19.55
N ALA A 82 -16.61 -19.38 20.08
CA ALA A 82 -15.29 -18.82 20.35
C ALA A 82 -14.57 -18.36 19.07
N LEU A 83 -14.56 -19.19 18.02
CA LEU A 83 -13.96 -18.85 16.72
C LEU A 83 -14.64 -17.64 16.06
N ASP A 84 -15.97 -17.59 16.09
CA ASP A 84 -16.75 -16.52 15.50
C ASP A 84 -16.64 -15.22 16.31
N GLY A 85 -16.71 -15.32 17.65
CA GLY A 85 -16.55 -14.20 18.56
C GLY A 85 -15.16 -13.58 18.46
N TRP A 86 -14.12 -14.41 18.32
CA TRP A 86 -12.76 -13.95 18.06
C TRP A 86 -12.66 -13.13 16.77
N ALA A 87 -13.26 -13.60 15.67
CA ALA A 87 -13.25 -12.87 14.40
C ALA A 87 -14.00 -11.53 14.50
N VAL A 88 -15.10 -11.50 15.26
CA VAL A 88 -15.84 -10.26 15.56
C VAL A 88 -14.97 -9.29 16.36
N ALA A 89 -14.31 -9.76 17.42
CA ALA A 89 -13.40 -8.97 18.23
C ALA A 89 -12.24 -8.40 17.39
N LEU A 90 -11.66 -9.21 16.50
CA LEU A 90 -10.63 -8.76 15.56
C LEU A 90 -11.11 -7.63 14.66
N ASN A 91 -12.30 -7.77 14.05
CA ASN A 91 -12.88 -6.72 13.22
C ASN A 91 -13.12 -5.44 14.04
N GLN A 92 -13.67 -5.55 15.25
CA GLN A 92 -13.95 -4.41 16.12
C GLN A 92 -12.66 -3.68 16.54
N SER A 93 -11.61 -4.42 16.94
CA SER A 93 -10.31 -3.83 17.29
C SER A 93 -9.68 -3.08 16.10
N ILE A 94 -9.73 -3.65 14.89
CA ILE A 94 -9.22 -3.00 13.68
C ILE A 94 -10.01 -1.72 13.38
N GLN A 95 -11.35 -1.77 13.45
CA GLN A 95 -12.22 -0.63 13.15
C GLN A 95 -12.05 0.49 14.19
N ALA A 96 -11.90 0.16 15.47
CA ALA A 96 -11.70 1.14 16.54
C ALA A 96 -10.37 1.89 16.37
N GLU A 97 -9.26 1.17 16.16
CA GLU A 97 -7.95 1.77 15.91
C GLU A 97 -7.93 2.59 14.60
N TRP A 98 -8.61 2.09 13.56
CA TRP A 98 -8.80 2.83 12.31
C TRP A 98 -9.54 4.14 12.54
N PHE A 99 -10.70 4.12 13.20
CA PHE A 99 -11.54 5.31 13.41
C PHE A 99 -10.76 6.45 14.09
N VAL A 100 -10.06 6.13 15.18
CA VAL A 100 -9.25 7.11 15.92
C VAL A 100 -8.14 7.67 15.03
N SER A 101 -7.36 6.78 14.41
CA SER A 101 -6.18 7.19 13.64
C SER A 101 -6.51 7.90 12.33
N ALA A 102 -7.58 7.50 11.64
CA ALA A 102 -8.00 8.07 10.37
C ALA A 102 -8.70 9.43 10.54
N THR A 103 -9.47 9.63 11.61
CA THR A 103 -10.06 10.94 11.93
C THR A 103 -8.97 11.97 12.23
N ALA A 104 -8.00 11.59 13.07
CA ALA A 104 -6.84 12.44 13.37
C ALA A 104 -6.03 12.76 12.11
N LEU A 105 -5.81 11.77 11.24
CA LEU A 105 -5.15 11.96 9.95
C LEU A 105 -5.91 12.95 9.07
N ALA A 106 -7.22 12.75 8.88
CA ALA A 106 -8.03 13.60 8.01
C ALA A 106 -7.96 15.07 8.42
N GLY A 107 -8.10 15.37 9.71
CA GLY A 107 -7.97 16.73 10.23
C GLY A 107 -6.57 17.29 10.05
N TYR A 108 -5.54 16.49 10.34
CA TYR A 108 -4.16 16.92 10.19
C TYR A 108 -3.79 17.21 8.73
N GLU A 109 -4.21 16.38 7.77
CA GLU A 109 -3.91 16.60 6.35
C GLU A 109 -4.67 17.79 5.78
N ALA A 110 -5.93 18.00 6.17
CA ALA A 110 -6.69 19.19 5.79
C ALA A 110 -6.04 20.47 6.33
N ALA A 111 -5.65 20.48 7.61
CA ALA A 111 -4.94 21.60 8.23
C ALA A 111 -3.56 21.82 7.58
N TYR A 112 -2.82 20.75 7.31
CA TYR A 112 -1.52 20.82 6.65
C TYR A 112 -1.63 21.45 5.26
N ALA A 113 -2.56 20.98 4.42
CA ALA A 113 -2.80 21.54 3.09
C ALA A 113 -3.24 23.01 3.16
N SER A 114 -4.14 23.36 4.09
CA SER A 114 -4.62 24.74 4.28
C SER A 114 -3.47 25.66 4.69
N ASN A 115 -2.65 25.25 5.66
CA ASN A 115 -1.48 26.00 6.12
C ASN A 115 -0.42 26.15 5.03
N LEU A 116 -0.23 25.12 4.21
CA LEU A 116 0.72 25.15 3.11
C LEU A 116 0.29 26.17 2.04
N MET A 117 -1.00 26.23 1.73
CA MET A 117 -1.58 27.23 0.83
C MET A 117 -1.46 28.65 1.40
N ALA A 118 -1.78 28.86 2.68
CA ALA A 118 -1.67 30.16 3.34
C ALA A 118 -0.21 30.66 3.46
N LYS A 119 0.78 29.76 3.50
CA LYS A 119 2.20 30.13 3.44
C LYS A 119 2.66 30.48 2.02
N ALA A 120 2.07 29.85 1.01
CA ALA A 120 2.43 30.06 -0.38
C ALA A 120 1.80 31.33 -0.98
N PHE A 121 0.68 31.79 -0.42
CA PHE A 121 -0.07 32.95 -0.91
C PHE A 121 -0.46 33.89 0.23
N VAL A 122 -0.29 35.19 0.01
CA VAL A 122 -0.73 36.22 0.95
C VAL A 122 -2.25 36.36 0.92
N GLY A 123 -2.89 36.37 2.10
CA GLY A 123 -4.32 36.70 2.24
C GLY A 123 -5.29 35.57 1.91
N ILE A 124 -4.82 34.32 1.76
CA ILE A 124 -5.72 33.16 1.65
C ILE A 124 -6.32 32.83 3.02
N ALA A 125 -7.66 32.79 3.08
CA ALA A 125 -8.39 32.35 4.26
C ALA A 125 -8.16 30.86 4.56
N GLU A 126 -8.36 30.46 5.81
CA GLU A 126 -8.37 29.04 6.15
C GLU A 126 -9.49 28.31 5.41
N SER A 127 -9.23 27.07 4.98
CA SER A 127 -10.19 26.29 4.19
C SER A 127 -11.49 25.97 4.94
N GLY A 128 -11.51 26.06 6.27
CA GLY A 128 -12.66 25.69 7.11
C GLY A 128 -13.01 24.20 7.11
N VAL A 129 -12.26 23.35 6.38
CA VAL A 129 -12.50 21.90 6.31
C VAL A 129 -12.15 21.26 7.64
N THR A 130 -13.17 20.72 8.31
CA THR A 130 -13.01 20.04 9.60
C THR A 130 -12.54 18.59 9.44
N ALA A 131 -11.96 18.03 10.50
CA ALA A 131 -11.58 16.61 10.54
C ALA A 131 -12.77 15.67 10.24
N ALA A 132 -13.95 15.99 10.75
CA ALA A 132 -15.16 15.20 10.54
C ALA A 132 -15.62 15.26 9.07
N GLN A 133 -15.60 16.44 8.44
CA GLN A 133 -15.95 16.57 7.01
C GLN A 133 -15.00 15.77 6.13
N ALA A 134 -13.68 15.94 6.31
CA ALA A 134 -12.67 15.22 5.52
C ALA A 134 -12.74 13.70 5.73
N TYR A 135 -12.92 13.25 6.98
CA TYR A 135 -13.07 11.82 7.30
C TYR A 135 -14.35 11.23 6.67
N ASN A 136 -15.49 11.89 6.84
CA ASN A 136 -16.77 11.41 6.30
C ASN A 136 -16.74 11.35 4.77
N ALA A 137 -16.15 12.35 4.11
CA ALA A 137 -15.95 12.34 2.66
C ALA A 137 -15.08 11.15 2.23
N ALA A 138 -13.97 10.90 2.93
CA ALA A 138 -13.07 9.77 2.62
C ALA A 138 -13.76 8.41 2.79
N MET A 139 -14.61 8.26 3.82
CA MET A 139 -15.33 7.01 4.07
C MET A 139 -16.52 6.79 3.12
N ALA A 140 -17.07 7.85 2.54
CA ALA A 140 -18.18 7.79 1.58
C ALA A 140 -17.72 7.53 0.13
N GLN A 141 -16.46 7.83 -0.20
CA GLN A 141 -15.90 7.62 -1.53
C GLN A 141 -15.27 6.23 -1.67
N PRO A 142 -15.48 5.54 -2.81
CA PRO A 142 -14.84 4.26 -3.07
C PRO A 142 -13.35 4.45 -3.35
N VAL A 143 -12.56 3.49 -2.88
CA VAL A 143 -11.13 3.34 -3.14
C VAL A 143 -10.89 1.97 -3.75
N LEU A 144 -10.30 1.92 -4.94
CA LEU A 144 -10.10 0.66 -5.68
C LEU A 144 -11.39 -0.16 -5.86
N GLY A 145 -12.53 0.52 -6.02
CA GLY A 145 -13.85 -0.11 -6.18
C GLY A 145 -14.50 -0.59 -4.89
N GLN A 146 -13.95 -0.28 -3.71
CA GLN A 146 -14.50 -0.69 -2.41
C GLN A 146 -14.57 0.48 -1.43
N LEU A 147 -15.47 0.41 -0.45
CA LEU A 147 -15.46 1.35 0.67
C LEU A 147 -14.38 0.95 1.69
N VAL A 148 -13.76 1.92 2.33
CA VAL A 148 -12.71 1.70 3.35
C VAL A 148 -13.21 0.78 4.46
N LYS A 149 -14.45 0.97 4.93
CA LYS A 149 -15.07 0.11 5.95
C LYS A 149 -15.10 -1.35 5.51
N SER A 150 -15.51 -1.62 4.27
CA SER A 150 -15.56 -2.97 3.70
C SER A 150 -14.15 -3.58 3.58
N MET A 151 -13.18 -2.80 3.12
CA MET A 151 -11.78 -3.27 3.02
C MET A 151 -11.24 -3.71 4.38
N LEU A 152 -11.51 -2.93 5.44
CA LEU A 152 -11.08 -3.26 6.81
C LEU A 152 -11.77 -4.53 7.33
N SER A 153 -13.08 -4.68 7.12
CA SER A 153 -13.82 -5.87 7.56
C SER A 153 -13.38 -7.15 6.84
N SER A 154 -12.97 -7.04 5.58
CA SER A 154 -12.45 -8.19 4.82
C SER A 154 -11.22 -8.85 5.47
N ILE A 155 -10.44 -8.11 6.28
CA ILE A 155 -9.28 -8.66 6.99
C ILE A 155 -9.72 -9.74 7.97
N ALA A 156 -10.70 -9.44 8.83
CA ALA A 156 -11.20 -10.38 9.83
C ALA A 156 -12.00 -11.51 9.18
N GLU A 157 -12.82 -11.20 8.16
CA GLU A 157 -13.61 -12.19 7.43
C GLU A 157 -12.74 -13.24 6.72
N SER A 158 -11.75 -12.79 5.95
CA SER A 158 -10.82 -13.70 5.27
C SER A 158 -9.95 -14.48 6.26
N THR A 159 -9.55 -13.84 7.36
CA THR A 159 -8.79 -14.51 8.42
C THR A 159 -9.61 -15.61 9.09
N LYS A 160 -10.87 -15.36 9.41
CA LYS A 160 -11.79 -16.35 9.96
C LYS A 160 -11.85 -17.58 9.07
N VAL A 161 -12.08 -17.39 7.76
CA VAL A 161 -12.13 -18.48 6.78
C VAL A 161 -10.84 -19.31 6.81
N ARG A 162 -9.68 -18.64 6.81
CA ARG A 162 -8.37 -19.30 6.88
C ARG A 162 -8.15 -20.07 8.18
N VAL A 163 -8.57 -19.50 9.32
CA VAL A 163 -8.44 -20.16 10.63
C VAL A 163 -9.27 -21.44 10.68
N TYR A 164 -10.55 -21.39 10.27
CA TYR A 164 -11.39 -22.59 10.18
C TYR A 164 -10.79 -23.64 9.25
N ALA A 165 -10.32 -23.23 8.07
CA ALA A 165 -9.69 -24.14 7.11
C ALA A 165 -8.43 -24.79 7.68
N SER A 166 -7.56 -24.02 8.33
CA SER A 166 -6.32 -24.50 8.95
C SER A 166 -6.59 -25.50 10.07
N ILE A 167 -7.55 -25.22 10.96
CA ILE A 167 -7.93 -26.14 12.05
C ILE A 167 -8.45 -27.45 11.48
N ARG A 168 -9.38 -27.40 10.52
CA ARG A 168 -9.93 -28.61 9.88
C ARG A 168 -8.83 -29.41 9.17
N GLN A 169 -7.98 -28.73 8.40
CA GLN A 169 -6.89 -29.38 7.68
C GLN A 169 -5.91 -30.07 8.63
N GLY A 170 -5.55 -29.43 9.74
CA GLY A 170 -4.64 -30.01 10.71
C GLY A 170 -5.23 -31.26 11.35
N ILE A 171 -6.48 -31.18 11.81
CA ILE A 171 -7.19 -32.34 12.38
C ILE A 171 -7.33 -33.48 11.37
N SER A 172 -7.74 -33.18 10.12
CA SER A 172 -7.88 -34.22 9.09
C SER A 172 -6.55 -34.86 8.69
N SER A 173 -5.44 -34.13 8.88
CA SER A 173 -4.08 -34.63 8.62
C SER A 173 -3.47 -35.37 9.82
N GLY A 174 -4.23 -35.56 10.91
CA GLY A 174 -3.76 -36.25 12.11
C GLY A 174 -2.84 -35.41 13.01
N GLN A 175 -2.82 -34.08 12.85
CA GLN A 175 -2.04 -33.20 13.73
C GLN A 175 -2.66 -33.15 15.12
N THR A 176 -1.81 -33.02 16.13
CA THR A 176 -2.22 -32.73 17.51
C THR A 176 -2.77 -31.31 17.64
N ASN A 177 -3.60 -31.07 18.67
CA ASN A 177 -4.12 -29.73 18.96
C ASN A 177 -3.00 -28.70 19.13
N ALA A 178 -1.87 -29.09 19.73
CA ALA A 178 -0.70 -28.24 19.89
C ALA A 178 -0.06 -27.85 18.55
N GLU A 179 0.02 -28.77 17.59
CA GLU A 179 0.52 -28.51 16.24
C GLU A 179 -0.41 -27.59 15.46
N VAL A 180 -1.72 -27.81 15.55
CA VAL A 180 -2.73 -26.93 14.93
C VAL A 180 -2.60 -25.50 15.46
N ILE A 181 -2.54 -25.33 16.79
CA ILE A 181 -2.38 -24.02 17.42
C ILE A 181 -1.04 -23.38 17.02
N ARG A 182 0.03 -24.17 16.94
CA ARG A 182 1.35 -23.72 16.49
C ARG A 182 1.32 -23.23 15.04
N ALA A 183 0.63 -23.92 14.14
CA ALA A 183 0.49 -23.51 12.74
C ALA A 183 -0.26 -22.17 12.59
N LEU A 184 -1.24 -21.91 13.47
CA LEU A 184 -1.94 -20.62 13.48
C LEU A 184 -1.03 -19.48 13.97
N ARG A 185 -0.39 -19.68 15.12
CA ARG A 185 0.41 -18.64 15.80
C ARG A 185 1.79 -18.43 15.19
N GLY A 186 2.41 -19.48 14.67
CA GLY A 186 3.83 -19.50 14.31
C GLY A 186 4.76 -19.74 15.51
N THR A 187 6.05 -19.84 15.24
CA THR A 187 7.09 -20.23 16.20
C THR A 187 7.89 -19.05 16.73
N GLN A 188 8.35 -19.16 17.98
CA GLN A 188 9.20 -18.13 18.60
C GLN A 188 10.52 -17.97 17.84
N ALA A 189 11.09 -19.08 17.34
CA ALA A 189 12.33 -19.08 16.58
C ALA A 189 12.27 -18.20 15.32
N LEU A 190 11.10 -18.15 14.66
CA LEU A 190 10.85 -17.32 13.48
C LEU A 190 10.06 -16.05 13.81
N LYS A 191 10.03 -15.65 15.09
CA LYS A 191 9.28 -14.46 15.58
C LYS A 191 7.82 -14.45 15.13
N HIS A 192 7.20 -15.63 15.05
CA HIS A 192 5.83 -15.85 14.61
C HIS A 192 5.52 -15.45 13.16
N GLN A 193 6.54 -15.26 12.31
CA GLN A 193 6.36 -14.88 10.90
C GLN A 193 6.01 -16.07 9.99
N ASP A 194 6.09 -17.28 10.53
CA ASP A 194 5.76 -18.56 9.92
C ASP A 194 4.31 -19.01 10.21
N GLY A 195 3.58 -18.27 11.07
CA GLY A 195 2.19 -18.58 11.38
C GLY A 195 1.20 -18.08 10.33
N LEU A 196 0.03 -18.72 10.24
CA LEU A 196 -1.10 -18.27 9.41
C LEU A 196 -1.43 -16.78 9.63
N LEU A 197 -1.36 -16.33 10.89
CA LEU A 197 -1.72 -14.96 11.28
C LEU A 197 -0.74 -13.91 10.76
N GLN A 198 0.44 -14.30 10.27
CA GLN A 198 1.32 -13.39 9.54
C GLN A 198 0.68 -12.90 8.23
N ILE A 199 -0.15 -13.73 7.58
CA ILE A 199 -0.92 -13.33 6.40
C ILE A 199 -1.88 -12.20 6.76
N THR A 200 -2.57 -12.31 7.91
CA THR A 200 -3.48 -11.29 8.42
C THR A 200 -2.77 -9.97 8.69
N LYS A 201 -1.55 -9.99 9.27
CA LYS A 201 -0.73 -8.78 9.45
C LYS A 201 -0.33 -8.14 8.12
N ASN A 202 -0.01 -8.95 7.12
CA ASN A 202 0.32 -8.47 5.78
C ASN A 202 -0.90 -7.82 5.09
N ASP A 203 -2.08 -8.45 5.20
CA ASP A 203 -3.34 -7.90 4.72
C ASP A 203 -3.69 -6.58 5.41
N ALA A 204 -3.58 -6.54 6.74
CA ALA A 204 -3.82 -5.32 7.52
C ALA A 204 -2.88 -4.20 7.11
N SER A 205 -1.57 -4.46 6.98
CA SER A 205 -0.59 -3.47 6.52
C SER A 205 -0.95 -2.89 5.15
N LYS A 206 -1.29 -3.75 4.19
CA LYS A 206 -1.68 -3.37 2.82
C LYS A 206 -2.95 -2.52 2.81
N VAL A 207 -4.00 -2.94 3.52
CA VAL A 207 -5.28 -2.22 3.58
C VAL A 207 -5.12 -0.88 4.27
N VAL A 208 -4.51 -0.84 5.46
CA VAL A 208 -4.35 0.37 6.26
C VAL A 208 -3.52 1.42 5.52
N ARG A 209 -2.40 1.03 4.89
CA ARG A 209 -1.57 1.98 4.12
C ARG A 209 -2.33 2.56 2.93
N THR A 210 -3.08 1.72 2.22
CA THR A 210 -3.90 2.14 1.08
C THR A 210 -5.00 3.10 1.53
N ALA A 211 -5.73 2.75 2.60
CA ALA A 211 -6.79 3.57 3.15
C ALA A 211 -6.27 4.90 3.71
N ARG A 212 -5.10 4.94 4.37
CA ARG A 212 -4.51 6.21 4.85
C ARG A 212 -4.11 7.14 3.69
N ASN A 213 -3.55 6.58 2.60
CA ASN A 213 -3.26 7.38 1.41
C ASN A 213 -4.54 7.94 0.78
N HIS A 214 -5.63 7.15 0.75
CA HIS A 214 -6.95 7.62 0.32
C HIS A 214 -7.46 8.78 1.18
N VAL A 215 -7.48 8.62 2.52
CA VAL A 215 -7.90 9.67 3.45
C VAL A 215 -7.12 10.97 3.25
N ALA A 216 -5.79 10.88 3.07
CA ALA A 216 -4.96 12.05 2.82
C ALA A 216 -5.33 12.77 1.51
N ASN A 217 -5.49 12.02 0.41
CA ASN A 217 -5.84 12.61 -0.89
C ASN A 217 -7.26 13.20 -0.92
N VAL A 218 -8.21 12.60 -0.21
CA VAL A 218 -9.56 13.15 -0.07
C VAL A 218 -9.53 14.44 0.77
N ALA A 219 -8.78 14.45 1.88
CA ALA A 219 -8.61 15.66 2.69
C ALA A 219 -7.99 16.80 1.87
N TYR A 220 -6.94 16.51 1.09
CA TYR A 220 -6.32 17.50 0.20
C TYR A 220 -7.32 18.05 -0.82
N GLN A 221 -8.08 17.19 -1.51
CA GLN A 221 -9.07 17.65 -2.49
C GLN A 221 -10.15 18.52 -1.87
N GLN A 222 -10.70 18.14 -0.72
CA GLN A 222 -11.70 18.95 0.00
C GLN A 222 -11.11 20.33 0.35
N THR A 223 -9.88 20.37 0.86
CA THR A 223 -9.18 21.62 1.16
C THR A 223 -8.94 22.45 -0.10
N TYR A 224 -8.47 21.85 -1.19
CA TYR A 224 -8.22 22.55 -2.44
C TYR A 224 -9.50 23.12 -3.07
N GLN A 225 -10.59 22.36 -3.04
CA GLN A 225 -11.91 22.82 -3.48
C GLN A 225 -12.41 24.00 -2.64
N ALA A 226 -12.30 23.91 -1.30
CA ALA A 226 -12.69 24.99 -0.40
C ALA A 226 -11.86 26.27 -0.60
N LEU A 227 -10.61 26.13 -1.04
CA LEU A 227 -9.70 27.25 -1.34
C LEU A 227 -9.80 27.74 -2.80
N GLY A 228 -10.71 27.20 -3.61
CA GLY A 228 -10.92 27.64 -5.00
C GLY A 228 -9.81 27.22 -5.98
N VAL A 229 -9.01 26.20 -5.64
CA VAL A 229 -8.05 25.60 -6.58
C VAL A 229 -8.82 25.00 -7.75
N GLN A 230 -8.42 25.29 -8.99
CA GLN A 230 -9.11 24.77 -10.18
C GLN A 230 -8.50 23.48 -10.73
N PHE A 231 -7.18 23.29 -10.55
CA PHE A 231 -6.46 22.16 -11.11
C PHE A 231 -5.61 21.45 -10.07
N VAL A 232 -5.51 20.15 -10.23
CA VAL A 232 -4.61 19.28 -9.47
C VAL A 232 -3.70 18.53 -10.42
N ILE A 233 -2.55 18.11 -9.93
CA ILE A 233 -1.56 17.38 -10.70
C ILE A 233 -1.10 16.16 -9.92
N TRP A 234 -1.00 15.03 -10.61
CA TRP A 234 -0.62 13.76 -10.03
C TRP A 234 0.88 13.72 -9.77
N CYS A 235 1.27 13.57 -8.50
CA CYS A 235 2.66 13.52 -8.06
C CYS A 235 2.97 12.14 -7.46
N SER A 236 3.76 11.36 -8.18
CA SER A 236 4.29 10.06 -7.78
C SER A 236 5.61 10.18 -7.02
N THR A 237 5.99 9.14 -6.28
CA THR A 237 7.34 9.07 -5.70
C THR A 237 8.33 8.77 -6.82
N LEU A 238 9.49 9.44 -6.87
CA LEU A 238 10.53 9.13 -7.86
C LEU A 238 11.45 8.03 -7.30
N ASP A 239 11.01 6.77 -7.40
CA ASP A 239 11.82 5.62 -6.98
C ASP A 239 11.52 4.32 -7.74
N GLY A 240 12.33 3.28 -7.48
CA GLY A 240 12.15 1.94 -8.08
C GLY A 240 10.92 1.15 -7.59
N ARG A 241 10.17 1.68 -6.61
CA ARG A 241 8.94 1.05 -6.10
C ARG A 241 7.67 1.65 -6.71
N THR A 242 7.80 2.67 -7.54
CA THR A 242 6.67 3.31 -8.21
C THR A 242 6.16 2.40 -9.31
N SER A 243 4.84 2.21 -9.33
CA SER A 243 4.16 1.31 -10.26
C SER A 243 4.03 1.95 -11.64
N PHE A 244 3.79 1.14 -12.67
CA PHE A 244 3.56 1.62 -14.03
C PHE A 244 2.39 2.62 -14.13
N VAL A 245 1.28 2.37 -13.42
CA VAL A 245 0.14 3.30 -13.41
C VAL A 245 0.47 4.64 -12.77
N CYS A 246 1.25 4.63 -11.70
CA CYS A 246 1.66 5.88 -11.05
C CYS A 246 2.73 6.60 -11.86
N ALA A 247 3.64 5.87 -12.49
CA ALA A 247 4.68 6.42 -13.36
C ALA A 247 4.08 7.10 -14.60
N SER A 248 3.13 6.44 -15.27
CA SER A 248 2.44 6.97 -16.46
C SER A 248 1.53 8.16 -16.17
N ARG A 249 0.97 8.26 -14.96
CA ARG A 249 0.15 9.40 -14.54
C ARG A 249 0.96 10.57 -13.98
N ASP A 250 2.25 10.39 -13.72
CA ASP A 250 3.06 11.40 -13.05
C ASP A 250 3.20 12.67 -13.90
N GLY A 251 2.82 13.81 -13.33
CA GLY A 251 2.79 15.10 -14.02
C GLY A 251 1.51 15.38 -14.81
N MET A 252 0.57 14.44 -14.86
CA MET A 252 -0.72 14.68 -15.53
C MET A 252 -1.59 15.62 -14.68
N ARG A 253 -2.11 16.65 -15.35
CA ARG A 253 -2.93 17.72 -14.76
C ARG A 253 -4.41 17.46 -15.04
N TYR A 254 -5.25 17.72 -14.04
CA TYR A 254 -6.68 17.48 -14.08
C TYR A 254 -7.44 18.67 -13.51
N ARG A 255 -8.63 18.93 -14.05
CA ARG A 255 -9.60 19.82 -13.43
C ARG A 255 -10.16 19.16 -12.18
N ILE A 256 -10.17 19.88 -11.05
CA ILE A 256 -10.60 19.30 -9.76
C ILE A 256 -12.11 19.08 -9.67
N ASP A 257 -12.89 19.82 -10.47
CA ASP A 257 -14.35 19.78 -10.55
C ASP A 257 -14.88 18.74 -11.54
N GLU A 258 -13.99 18.15 -12.35
CA GLU A 258 -14.32 17.08 -13.29
C GLU A 258 -13.90 15.70 -12.76
N PRO A 259 -14.54 14.60 -13.20
CA PRO A 259 -14.07 13.26 -12.88
C PRO A 259 -12.63 13.02 -13.36
N HIS A 260 -11.74 12.72 -12.42
CA HIS A 260 -10.33 12.45 -12.72
C HIS A 260 -9.75 11.35 -11.81
N PRO A 261 -8.60 10.75 -12.16
CA PRO A 261 -7.96 9.75 -11.32
C PRO A 261 -7.49 10.34 -9.98
N VAL A 262 -7.84 9.68 -8.87
CA VAL A 262 -7.43 10.05 -7.52
C VAL A 262 -6.59 8.91 -6.90
N PRO A 263 -5.43 9.18 -6.27
CA PRO A 263 -4.70 8.16 -5.53
C PRO A 263 -5.47 7.70 -4.27
N PRO A 264 -5.40 6.41 -3.91
CA PRO A 264 -4.47 5.40 -4.41
C PRO A 264 -4.96 4.72 -5.70
N ALA A 265 -4.07 4.56 -6.70
CA ALA A 265 -4.35 3.80 -7.92
C ALA A 265 -4.20 2.28 -7.75
N HIS A 266 -3.54 1.83 -6.68
CA HIS A 266 -3.28 0.42 -6.40
C HIS A 266 -2.98 0.23 -4.90
N PRO A 267 -2.97 -1.01 -4.37
CA PRO A 267 -2.56 -1.26 -2.99
C PRO A 267 -1.13 -0.75 -2.73
N ASN A 268 -0.91 -0.12 -1.58
CA ASN A 268 0.34 0.55 -1.21
C ASN A 268 0.78 1.70 -2.14
N CYS A 269 -0.16 2.34 -2.84
CA CYS A 269 0.14 3.57 -3.58
C CYS A 269 0.71 4.65 -2.64
N ARG A 270 1.65 5.44 -3.16
CA ARG A 270 2.33 6.54 -2.45
C ARG A 270 2.23 7.87 -3.22
N SER A 271 1.46 7.88 -4.30
CA SER A 271 1.21 9.10 -5.05
C SER A 271 0.23 10.00 -4.31
N VAL A 272 0.32 11.29 -4.59
CA VAL A 272 -0.55 12.33 -4.04
C VAL A 272 -1.00 13.28 -5.14
N LEU A 273 -2.13 13.94 -4.95
CA LEU A 273 -2.51 15.10 -5.75
C LEU A 273 -1.94 16.36 -5.11
N ALA A 274 -1.26 17.18 -5.93
CA ALA A 274 -0.83 18.52 -5.55
C ALA A 274 -1.67 19.56 -6.29
N PRO A 275 -1.89 20.77 -5.74
CA PRO A 275 -2.56 21.83 -6.46
C PRO A 275 -1.66 22.34 -7.59
N SER A 276 -2.26 22.70 -8.72
CA SER A 276 -1.58 23.20 -9.91
C SER A 276 -2.18 24.55 -10.30
N PHE A 277 -1.33 25.57 -10.35
CA PHE A 277 -1.69 26.94 -10.75
C PHE A 277 -1.14 27.27 -12.14
N LEU A 278 -0.16 26.50 -12.60
CA LEU A 278 0.42 26.54 -13.94
C LEU A 278 0.29 25.17 -14.60
N ASP A 279 0.48 25.12 -15.92
CA ASP A 279 0.24 23.91 -16.72
C ASP A 279 1.22 22.76 -16.42
N GLU A 280 2.40 23.07 -15.88
CA GLU A 280 3.44 22.08 -15.56
C GLU A 280 3.64 21.89 -14.05
N LEU A 281 4.16 20.73 -13.63
CA LEU A 281 4.69 20.55 -12.26
C LEU A 281 5.98 21.35 -12.13
N ILE A 282 6.12 22.21 -11.11
CA ILE A 282 7.31 23.07 -10.94
C ILE A 282 7.96 22.79 -9.59
N GLY A 283 9.30 22.81 -9.47
CA GLY A 283 10.00 22.72 -8.16
C GLY A 283 11.27 21.88 -8.17
N ASN A 284 11.57 21.22 -7.04
CA ASN A 284 12.50 20.09 -6.94
C ASN A 284 11.79 18.91 -6.26
N ARG A 285 12.04 17.68 -6.71
CA ARG A 285 11.50 16.44 -6.15
C ARG A 285 12.61 15.55 -5.62
N PRO A 286 12.48 15.03 -4.39
CA PRO A 286 13.40 14.01 -3.92
C PRO A 286 13.20 12.73 -4.72
N PHE A 287 14.30 12.06 -5.05
CA PHE A 287 14.28 10.74 -5.64
C PHE A 287 15.11 9.75 -4.83
N VAL A 288 14.76 8.48 -4.97
CA VAL A 288 15.53 7.36 -4.47
C VAL A 288 15.69 6.38 -5.62
N ARG A 289 16.89 6.35 -6.19
CA ARG A 289 17.29 5.28 -7.07
C ARG A 289 17.77 4.13 -6.19
N ALA A 290 16.96 3.08 -6.14
CA ALA A 290 17.28 1.88 -5.39
C ALA A 290 17.15 0.68 -6.31
N LEU A 291 18.21 -0.10 -6.47
CA LEU A 291 18.13 -1.44 -7.03
C LEU A 291 17.70 -2.43 -5.93
N LYS A 292 17.00 -3.49 -6.31
CA LYS A 292 16.71 -4.61 -5.43
C LYS A 292 18.03 -5.27 -5.06
N VAL A 293 18.32 -5.31 -3.76
CA VAL A 293 19.54 -5.95 -3.28
C VAL A 293 19.28 -7.45 -3.21
N ARG A 294 20.26 -8.27 -3.62
CA ARG A 294 20.21 -9.74 -3.47
C ARG A 294 19.90 -10.07 -2.01
N GLY A 295 18.82 -10.82 -1.78
CA GLY A 295 18.19 -10.98 -0.47
C GLY A 295 18.97 -11.82 0.55
N GLY A 296 20.26 -12.05 0.37
CA GLY A 296 21.00 -13.02 1.18
C GLY A 296 20.36 -14.41 1.14
N TYR A 297 20.43 -15.14 2.24
CA TYR A 297 19.84 -16.47 2.38
C TYR A 297 18.98 -16.53 3.64
N ARG A 298 17.89 -17.31 3.63
CA ARG A 298 17.21 -17.81 4.84
C ARG A 298 17.58 -19.28 5.04
N ILE A 299 17.46 -19.75 6.27
CA ILE A 299 17.51 -21.17 6.57
C ILE A 299 16.07 -21.68 6.51
N ASN A 300 15.81 -22.69 5.69
CA ASN A 300 14.49 -23.32 5.62
C ASN A 300 14.29 -24.26 6.83
N GLU A 301 13.11 -24.87 6.94
CA GLU A 301 12.75 -25.78 8.05
C GLU A 301 13.66 -27.01 8.13
N GLU A 302 14.30 -27.38 7.01
CA GLU A 302 15.23 -28.51 6.89
C GLU A 302 16.69 -28.11 7.20
N GLY A 303 16.97 -26.85 7.54
CA GLY A 303 18.32 -26.35 7.81
C GLY A 303 19.10 -25.89 6.57
N ASN A 304 18.50 -25.91 5.38
CA ASN A 304 19.15 -25.56 4.12
C ASN A 304 19.15 -24.05 3.85
N ARG A 305 20.22 -23.57 3.18
CA ARG A 305 20.33 -22.17 2.73
C ARG A 305 19.47 -21.93 1.48
N GLU A 306 18.34 -21.26 1.66
CA GLU A 306 17.46 -20.83 0.58
C GLU A 306 17.70 -19.35 0.25
N ALA A 307 17.99 -19.02 -1.01
CA ALA A 307 18.22 -17.63 -1.42
C ALA A 307 16.92 -16.83 -1.27
N ARG A 308 16.97 -15.68 -0.58
CA ARG A 308 15.78 -14.82 -0.52
C ARG A 308 15.65 -14.05 -1.85
N PRO A 309 14.41 -13.81 -2.32
CA PRO A 309 14.20 -12.96 -3.47
C PRO A 309 14.80 -11.57 -3.23
N ALA A 310 15.32 -10.98 -4.30
CA ALA A 310 15.87 -9.63 -4.23
C ALA A 310 14.77 -8.65 -3.77
N SER A 311 15.11 -7.78 -2.83
CA SER A 311 14.15 -6.82 -2.27
C SER A 311 14.78 -5.45 -2.07
N PHE A 312 13.94 -4.42 -2.14
CA PHE A 312 14.38 -3.06 -1.85
C PHE A 312 14.62 -2.88 -0.35
N ARG A 313 15.82 -2.44 0.04
CA ARG A 313 16.14 -2.17 1.45
C ARG A 313 15.50 -0.86 1.94
N SER A 314 15.32 -0.75 3.25
CA SER A 314 15.03 0.52 3.91
C SER A 314 16.30 1.36 3.93
N ILE A 315 16.17 2.65 3.64
CA ILE A 315 17.30 3.60 3.60
C ILE A 315 17.51 4.28 4.95
N GLY A 316 16.49 4.22 5.82
CA GLY A 316 16.45 4.97 7.08
C GLY A 316 17.66 4.73 7.97
N ASP A 317 18.14 3.49 8.02
CA ASP A 317 19.23 3.07 8.92
C ASP A 317 20.57 2.87 8.19
N MET A 318 20.67 3.32 6.93
CA MET A 318 21.87 3.13 6.12
C MET A 318 22.78 4.36 6.17
N THR A 319 24.06 4.14 6.45
CA THR A 319 25.13 5.15 6.28
C THR A 319 25.33 5.48 4.80
N LYS A 320 25.94 6.63 4.49
CA LYS A 320 26.25 7.02 3.10
C LYS A 320 27.03 5.94 2.36
N LYS A 321 28.07 5.37 2.99
CA LYS A 321 28.88 4.28 2.44
C LYS A 321 28.08 2.99 2.21
N GLN A 322 27.13 2.67 3.09
CA GLN A 322 26.22 1.53 2.90
C GLN A 322 25.26 1.76 1.73
N ARG A 323 24.80 2.99 1.52
CA ARG A 323 23.95 3.37 0.38
C ARG A 323 24.71 3.21 -0.93
N GLU A 324 25.91 3.78 -1.02
CA GLU A 324 26.79 3.65 -2.19
C GLU A 324 27.08 2.17 -2.51
N LYS A 325 27.46 1.37 -1.51
CA LYS A 325 27.71 -0.07 -1.68
C LYS A 325 26.48 -0.86 -2.15
N ALA A 326 25.28 -0.39 -1.80
CA ALA A 326 24.02 -1.03 -2.18
C ALA A 326 23.46 -0.48 -3.51
N GLY A 327 24.21 0.38 -4.23
CA GLY A 327 23.73 1.03 -5.45
C GLY A 327 22.52 1.94 -5.19
N LEU A 328 22.43 2.49 -3.98
CA LEU A 328 21.37 3.40 -3.58
C LEU A 328 21.84 4.84 -3.74
N GLU A 329 21.15 5.58 -4.58
CA GLU A 329 21.39 7.01 -4.80
C GLU A 329 20.16 7.80 -4.35
N VAL A 330 20.41 8.79 -3.50
CA VAL A 330 19.38 9.69 -2.98
C VAL A 330 19.78 11.09 -3.40
N GLY A 331 18.86 11.76 -4.09
CA GLY A 331 19.12 13.10 -4.60
C GLY A 331 17.84 13.89 -4.79
N GLN A 332 17.97 15.02 -5.47
CA GLN A 332 16.86 15.86 -5.89
C GLN A 332 16.99 16.11 -7.39
N VAL A 333 15.85 16.11 -8.08
CA VAL A 333 15.72 16.58 -9.47
C VAL A 333 14.77 17.75 -9.51
N SER A 334 14.73 18.50 -10.62
CA SER A 334 13.65 19.46 -10.86
C SER A 334 12.28 18.78 -10.73
N ALA A 335 11.26 19.46 -10.24
CA ALA A 335 9.92 18.90 -10.15
C ALA A 335 9.24 18.83 -11.52
N ASN A 336 9.65 19.63 -12.50
CA ASN A 336 9.20 19.43 -13.89
C ASN A 336 9.70 18.08 -14.44
N THR A 337 10.62 17.41 -13.75
CA THR A 337 10.98 16.03 -14.05
C THR A 337 9.83 15.10 -13.64
N SER A 338 9.05 14.69 -14.64
CA SER A 338 8.11 13.56 -14.53
C SER A 338 8.85 12.25 -14.26
N TYR A 339 8.14 11.23 -13.81
CA TYR A 339 8.71 9.90 -13.62
C TYR A 339 9.29 9.38 -14.93
N ALA A 340 8.62 9.58 -16.06
CA ALA A 340 9.13 9.16 -17.37
C ALA A 340 10.47 9.83 -17.73
N LYS A 341 10.59 11.14 -17.48
CA LYS A 341 11.84 11.88 -17.70
C LYS A 341 12.94 11.40 -16.75
N TRP A 342 12.65 11.35 -15.45
CA TRP A 342 13.59 10.87 -14.42
C TRP A 342 14.07 9.46 -14.75
N PHE A 343 13.14 8.56 -15.10
CA PHE A 343 13.42 7.18 -15.49
C PHE A 343 14.33 7.09 -16.72
N GLY A 344 14.09 7.92 -17.73
CA GLY A 344 14.90 7.99 -18.96
C GLY A 344 16.37 8.35 -18.69
N ASP A 345 16.62 9.21 -17.70
CA ASP A 345 17.96 9.64 -17.27
C ASP A 345 18.70 8.59 -16.42
N GLN A 346 18.04 7.50 -16.00
CA GLN A 346 18.66 6.46 -15.19
C GLN A 346 19.55 5.52 -16.04
N ASP A 347 20.51 4.87 -15.38
CA ASP A 347 21.36 3.87 -16.02
C ASP A 347 20.58 2.66 -16.56
N ALA A 348 21.18 1.95 -17.52
CA ALA A 348 20.57 0.78 -18.15
C ALA A 348 20.26 -0.35 -17.17
N ALA A 349 21.03 -0.47 -16.07
CA ALA A 349 20.82 -1.51 -15.07
C ALA A 349 19.51 -1.27 -14.30
N PHE A 350 19.27 -0.04 -13.85
CA PHE A 350 18.03 0.36 -13.20
C PHE A 350 16.83 0.22 -14.13
N GLN A 351 16.96 0.73 -15.36
CA GLN A 351 15.88 0.65 -16.35
C GLN A 351 15.50 -0.81 -16.64
N ARG A 352 16.48 -1.70 -16.80
CA ARG A 352 16.25 -3.13 -17.04
C ARG A 352 15.67 -3.84 -15.81
N GLU A 353 16.10 -3.49 -14.61
CA GLU A 353 15.55 -4.06 -13.37
C GLU A 353 14.08 -3.69 -13.18
N TRP A 354 13.73 -2.43 -13.44
CA TRP A 354 12.38 -1.91 -13.25
C TRP A 354 11.40 -2.41 -14.34
N LEU A 355 11.80 -2.36 -15.61
CA LEU A 355 10.97 -2.81 -16.74
C LEU A 355 10.90 -4.34 -16.85
N GLY A 356 11.98 -5.03 -16.46
CA GLY A 356 12.26 -6.38 -16.91
C GLY A 356 12.88 -6.41 -18.32
N PRO A 357 13.52 -7.53 -18.71
CA PRO A 357 14.35 -7.59 -19.90
C PRO A 357 13.61 -7.29 -21.21
N ALA A 358 12.46 -7.94 -21.46
CA ALA A 358 11.71 -7.75 -22.70
C ALA A 358 11.11 -6.34 -22.82
N ARG A 359 10.52 -5.80 -21.75
CA ARG A 359 9.98 -4.43 -21.77
C ARG A 359 11.09 -3.37 -21.88
N TYR A 360 12.27 -3.65 -21.33
CA TYR A 360 13.44 -2.79 -21.54
C TYR A 360 13.84 -2.74 -23.01
N ASP A 361 13.84 -3.87 -23.71
CA ASP A 361 14.16 -3.92 -25.13
C ASP A 361 13.07 -3.20 -25.97
N LEU A 362 11.78 -3.35 -25.63
CA LEU A 362 10.70 -2.55 -26.23
C LEU A 362 10.85 -1.04 -25.97
N TYR A 363 11.28 -0.65 -24.77
CA TYR A 363 11.52 0.75 -24.41
C TYR A 363 12.71 1.33 -25.19
N LYS A 364 13.84 0.63 -25.25
CA LYS A 364 15.08 1.14 -25.87
C LYS A 364 15.13 1.00 -27.38
N LYS A 365 14.69 -0.14 -27.91
CA LYS A 365 14.77 -0.46 -29.34
C LYS A 365 13.45 -0.18 -30.05
N GLY A 366 12.33 -0.48 -29.39
CA GLY A 366 10.98 -0.29 -29.94
C GLY A 366 10.39 1.11 -29.74
N GLY A 367 11.11 2.02 -29.07
CA GLY A 367 10.67 3.41 -28.88
C GLY A 367 9.43 3.57 -27.98
N TYR A 368 9.12 2.58 -27.13
CA TYR A 368 7.96 2.67 -26.24
C TYR A 368 8.13 3.77 -25.20
N SER A 369 7.09 4.56 -24.98
CA SER A 369 6.96 5.39 -23.78
C SER A 369 6.44 4.56 -22.60
N LEU A 370 6.57 5.06 -21.36
CA LEU A 370 6.12 4.30 -20.17
C LEU A 370 4.60 4.07 -20.17
N GLU A 371 3.85 5.00 -20.74
CA GLU A 371 2.39 4.96 -20.86
C GLU A 371 1.93 3.81 -21.76
N ARG A 372 2.76 3.37 -22.72
CA ARG A 372 2.43 2.23 -23.60
C ARG A 372 2.38 0.89 -22.85
N PHE A 373 2.95 0.80 -21.66
CA PHE A 373 2.92 -0.44 -20.86
C PHE A 373 1.65 -0.61 -20.01
N VAL A 374 0.75 0.37 -20.01
CA VAL A 374 -0.51 0.32 -19.25
C VAL A 374 -1.72 0.57 -20.14
N ASP A 375 -2.85 -0.02 -19.77
CA ASP A 375 -4.14 0.32 -20.35
C ASP A 375 -4.69 1.65 -19.81
N PRO A 376 -5.75 2.22 -20.41
CA PRO A 376 -6.37 3.46 -19.93
C PRO A 376 -6.84 3.40 -18.47
N GLN A 377 -7.16 2.21 -17.97
CA GLN A 377 -7.56 1.95 -16.59
C GLN A 377 -6.35 1.87 -15.63
N GLY A 378 -5.13 1.79 -16.17
CA GLY A 378 -3.87 1.70 -15.43
C GLY A 378 -3.40 0.27 -15.17
N LYS A 379 -4.05 -0.75 -15.72
CA LYS A 379 -3.58 -2.13 -15.63
C LYS A 379 -2.38 -2.31 -16.57
N GLN A 380 -1.31 -2.91 -16.06
CA GLN A 380 -0.14 -3.21 -16.86
C GLN A 380 -0.44 -4.31 -17.89
N TYR A 381 -0.09 -4.07 -19.15
CA TYR A 381 -0.15 -5.10 -20.18
C TYR A 381 0.91 -6.19 -19.94
N ASN A 382 0.52 -7.45 -20.09
CA ASN A 382 1.47 -8.55 -20.20
C ASN A 382 2.16 -8.53 -21.59
N LEU A 383 3.21 -9.35 -21.78
CA LEU A 383 3.98 -9.33 -23.04
C LEU A 383 3.14 -9.78 -24.24
N ASP A 384 2.26 -10.76 -24.06
CA ASP A 384 1.40 -11.26 -25.15
C ASP A 384 0.37 -10.21 -25.58
N GLN A 385 -0.17 -9.44 -24.63
CA GLN A 385 -1.06 -8.31 -24.89
C GLN A 385 -0.33 -7.19 -25.62
N LEU A 386 0.92 -6.90 -25.26
CA LEU A 386 1.73 -5.91 -25.97
C LEU A 386 2.01 -6.38 -27.41
N ARG A 387 2.39 -7.65 -27.59
CA ARG A 387 2.62 -8.26 -28.90
C ARG A 387 1.37 -8.17 -29.77
N ALA A 388 0.20 -8.54 -29.25
CA ALA A 388 -1.05 -8.49 -29.99
C ALA A 388 -1.47 -7.05 -30.39
N ARG A 389 -1.01 -6.04 -29.64
CA ARG A 389 -1.33 -4.62 -29.92
C ARG A 389 -0.36 -3.97 -30.89
N ASP A 390 0.84 -4.50 -31.03
CA ASP A 390 1.95 -3.90 -31.77
C ASP A 390 2.91 -4.99 -32.26
N GLU A 391 2.36 -5.87 -33.10
CA GLU A 391 3.07 -7.03 -33.62
C GLU A 391 4.32 -6.61 -34.41
N GLU A 392 4.21 -5.53 -35.16
CA GLU A 392 5.30 -5.00 -35.98
C GLU A 392 6.52 -4.61 -35.13
N THR A 393 6.34 -3.88 -34.03
CA THR A 393 7.46 -3.54 -33.14
C THR A 393 8.05 -4.80 -32.50
N PHE A 394 7.23 -5.81 -32.18
CA PHE A 394 7.73 -7.09 -31.66
C PHE A 394 8.61 -7.84 -32.67
N LYS A 395 8.20 -7.89 -33.94
CA LYS A 395 9.03 -8.46 -35.02
C LYS A 395 10.35 -7.71 -35.16
N GLN A 396 10.31 -6.38 -35.13
CA GLN A 396 11.51 -5.55 -35.23
C GLN A 396 12.47 -5.71 -34.03
N VAL A 397 11.94 -5.80 -32.81
CA VAL A 397 12.74 -5.85 -31.58
C VAL A 397 13.25 -7.24 -31.25
N PHE A 398 12.45 -8.28 -31.51
CA PHE A 398 12.72 -9.66 -31.10
C PHE A 398 12.98 -10.63 -32.26
N GLY A 399 12.71 -10.24 -33.51
CA GLY A 399 12.93 -11.08 -34.69
C GLY A 399 11.97 -12.28 -34.79
N GLU A 400 10.76 -12.13 -34.21
CA GLU A 400 9.71 -13.17 -34.18
C GLU A 400 8.98 -13.33 -35.51
#